data_AF-A0A971MGV8-F1
#
_entry.id   AF-A0A971MGV8-F1
#
_cell.length_a   1.000
_cell.length_b   1.000
_cell.length_c   1.000
_cell.angle_alpha   90.00
_cell.angle_beta   90.00
_cell.angle_gamma   90.00
#
_symmetry.space_group_name_H-M   'P 1'
#
loop_
_entity.id
_entity.type
_entity.pdbx_description
1 polymer ?
#
loop_
_entity_poly.entity_id
_entity_poly.type
_entity_poly.pdbx_seq_one_letter_code
_entity_poly.pdbx_strand_id
1 'polypeptide(L)'
;MLEAILITDTLPTYTDKDGVIRTATFDEGKNPGWILSEDGKSVFYRVEWDENDPNAVKGASYNLTYNPVTLVLSFPDAKTTVTQGRKMGITDSIINEASATLYPLNPGVDEPIHTVGGTDDSESDTLSFRLDGEAVKNGILLKNSNDGFRIILDPGSMHLRTSNYSLNITNINSEPINNIVITDIPQDSRYFIKYLTGGPKTEYIKEINGIKPNGERVPIEFNQSANSLPSTLIDRETQNKILENAALYEAGQLEKSETDAPRTFDKVEIVLKDNYYLKPGESIHYMVFLGFTDPYNLAFDDVNANNNTLKNESQATANILVSGETYDINTTSSSSAKLENIVQKASIGKNIRDQSSTALGSTVRWNISVNLNGLAKATPFTNPVIVELLPQGLDFKSVYINEVFFRETAKITPVDNYQNSGRQAIVIELRDFRVRDLPSSGFSAV
;
A
#
# COMPACT_ATOMS: atom_id res chain seq x y z
N MET A 1 -19.92 -23.20 -21.98
CA MET A 1 -19.73 -23.15 -20.51
C MET A 1 -19.26 -24.53 -20.09
N LEU A 2 -18.45 -24.64 -19.03
CA LEU A 2 -17.95 -25.95 -18.59
C LEU A 2 -18.72 -26.42 -17.37
N GLU A 3 -19.19 -27.67 -17.40
CA GLU A 3 -19.73 -28.38 -16.25
C GLU A 3 -18.62 -28.81 -15.30
N ALA A 4 -17.47 -29.23 -15.84
CA ALA A 4 -16.32 -29.61 -15.04
C ALA A 4 -14.99 -29.43 -15.79
N ILE A 5 -13.92 -29.37 -15.02
CA ILE A 5 -12.53 -29.42 -15.49
C ILE A 5 -11.81 -30.50 -14.68
N LEU A 6 -11.20 -31.46 -15.35
CA LEU A 6 -10.33 -32.46 -14.72
C LEU A 6 -8.87 -32.09 -15.00
N ILE A 7 -8.18 -31.58 -13.99
CA ILE A 7 -6.74 -31.32 -14.05
C ILE A 7 -6.02 -32.65 -13.81
N THR A 8 -5.06 -32.97 -14.67
CA THR A 8 -4.17 -34.11 -14.53
C THR A 8 -2.74 -33.60 -14.47
N ASP A 9 -2.00 -33.96 -13.43
CA ASP A 9 -0.59 -33.64 -13.29
C ASP A 9 0.22 -34.94 -13.28
N THR A 10 1.27 -34.99 -14.10
CA THR A 10 2.21 -36.12 -14.12
C THR A 10 3.33 -35.83 -13.14
N LEU A 11 3.43 -36.65 -12.09
CA LEU A 11 4.38 -36.46 -11.01
C LEU A 11 5.81 -36.44 -11.57
N PRO A 12 6.59 -35.38 -11.29
CA PRO A 12 7.89 -35.19 -11.88
C PRO A 12 8.89 -36.20 -11.32
N THR A 13 9.94 -36.46 -12.10
CA THR A 13 11.05 -37.32 -11.65
C THR A 13 12.28 -36.49 -11.32
N TYR A 14 13.11 -37.01 -10.42
CA TYR A 14 14.34 -36.36 -9.98
C TYR A 14 15.40 -37.40 -9.60
N THR A 15 16.65 -36.97 -9.53
CA THR A 15 17.75 -37.84 -9.06
C THR A 15 17.94 -37.67 -7.56
N ASP A 16 17.91 -38.78 -6.82
CA ASP A 16 18.19 -38.78 -5.38
C ASP A 16 19.70 -38.69 -5.07
N LYS A 17 20.03 -38.56 -3.78
CA LYS A 17 21.39 -38.43 -3.26
C LYS A 17 22.31 -39.58 -3.64
N ASP A 18 21.75 -40.77 -3.93
CA ASP A 18 22.48 -41.98 -4.29
C ASP A 18 22.60 -42.14 -5.83
N GLY A 19 22.04 -41.20 -6.60
CA GLY A 19 22.09 -41.19 -8.06
C GLY A 19 20.95 -41.96 -8.73
N VAL A 20 19.92 -42.36 -8.00
CA VAL A 20 18.77 -43.11 -8.51
C VAL A 20 17.65 -42.17 -8.91
N ILE A 21 17.00 -42.44 -10.05
CA ILE A 21 15.81 -41.69 -10.47
C ILE A 21 14.62 -42.08 -9.60
N ARG A 22 13.97 -41.09 -8.99
CA ARG A 22 12.78 -41.21 -8.16
C ARG A 22 11.64 -40.38 -8.74
N THR A 23 10.41 -40.76 -8.42
CA THR A 23 9.22 -39.94 -8.65
C THR A 23 8.96 -39.08 -7.41
N ALA A 24 8.48 -37.84 -7.61
CA ALA A 24 8.04 -36.98 -6.52
C ALA A 24 6.95 -37.66 -5.69
N THR A 25 6.95 -37.41 -4.40
CA THR A 25 6.00 -38.03 -3.46
C THR A 25 4.79 -37.14 -3.29
N PHE A 26 3.61 -37.74 -3.47
CA PHE A 26 2.32 -37.15 -3.17
C PHE A 26 1.88 -37.54 -1.76
N ASP A 27 1.40 -36.55 -0.99
CA ASP A 27 0.81 -36.74 0.32
C ASP A 27 -0.64 -36.23 0.29
N GLU A 28 -1.60 -37.13 0.44
CA GLU A 28 -3.03 -36.82 0.40
C GLU A 28 -3.43 -35.80 1.48
N GLY A 29 -2.80 -35.86 2.65
CA GLY A 29 -3.07 -34.94 3.75
C GLY A 29 -2.62 -33.50 3.47
N LYS A 30 -1.61 -33.32 2.60
CA LYS A 30 -1.13 -32.00 2.14
C LYS A 30 -1.83 -31.50 0.89
N ASN A 31 -2.59 -32.37 0.20
CA ASN A 31 -3.21 -32.10 -1.08
C ASN A 31 -4.71 -32.42 -1.07
N PRO A 32 -5.50 -31.72 -0.23
CA PRO A 32 -6.93 -31.99 -0.12
C PRO A 32 -7.63 -31.85 -1.48
N GLY A 33 -8.40 -32.86 -1.86
CA GLY A 33 -9.16 -32.91 -3.12
C GLY A 33 -8.40 -33.47 -4.32
N TRP A 34 -7.07 -33.62 -4.23
CA TRP A 34 -6.30 -34.33 -5.24
C TRP A 34 -6.36 -35.85 -5.02
N ILE A 35 -6.37 -36.61 -6.11
CA ILE A 35 -6.45 -38.08 -6.08
C ILE A 35 -5.24 -38.64 -6.83
N LEU A 36 -4.49 -39.54 -6.20
CA LEU A 36 -3.36 -40.25 -6.83
C LEU A 36 -3.86 -41.38 -7.74
N SER A 37 -3.24 -41.53 -8.92
CA SER A 37 -3.49 -42.64 -9.83
C SER A 37 -3.09 -43.98 -9.21
N GLU A 38 -3.70 -45.09 -9.67
CA GLU A 38 -3.38 -46.44 -9.21
C GLU A 38 -1.91 -46.82 -9.44
N ASP A 39 -1.29 -46.28 -10.51
CA ASP A 39 0.12 -46.52 -10.83
C ASP A 39 1.10 -45.60 -10.07
N GLY A 40 0.58 -44.65 -9.29
CA GLY A 40 1.33 -43.72 -8.47
C GLY A 40 2.15 -42.69 -9.26
N LYS A 41 1.82 -42.44 -10.54
CA LYS A 41 2.58 -41.54 -11.42
C LYS A 41 1.89 -40.23 -11.74
N SER A 42 0.58 -40.12 -11.52
CA SER A 42 -0.18 -38.92 -11.82
C SER A 42 -1.18 -38.62 -10.71
N VAL A 43 -1.58 -37.36 -10.61
CA VAL A 43 -2.61 -36.92 -9.68
C VAL A 43 -3.70 -36.15 -10.42
N PHE A 44 -4.91 -36.22 -9.89
CA PHE A 44 -6.10 -35.65 -10.53
C PHE A 44 -6.82 -34.71 -9.58
N TYR A 45 -7.30 -33.57 -10.10
CA TYR A 45 -8.20 -32.68 -9.37
C TYR A 45 -9.40 -32.34 -10.26
N ARG A 46 -10.61 -32.59 -9.76
CA ARG A 46 -11.85 -32.26 -10.48
C ARG A 46 -12.44 -30.97 -9.93
N VAL A 47 -12.58 -29.98 -10.80
CA VAL A 47 -13.30 -28.74 -10.53
C VAL A 47 -14.69 -28.88 -11.10
N GLU A 48 -15.70 -28.77 -10.27
CA GLU A 48 -17.10 -28.85 -10.68
C GLU A 48 -17.74 -27.46 -10.75
N TRP A 49 -18.73 -27.34 -11.62
CA TRP A 49 -19.65 -26.22 -11.59
C TRP A 49 -20.60 -26.36 -10.41
N ASP A 50 -20.66 -25.32 -9.55
CA ASP A 50 -21.63 -25.25 -8.46
C ASP A 50 -22.78 -24.32 -8.87
N GLU A 51 -23.96 -24.90 -9.13
CA GLU A 51 -25.18 -24.15 -9.49
C GLU A 51 -25.70 -23.22 -8.38
N ASN A 52 -25.27 -23.44 -7.13
CA ASN A 52 -25.67 -22.67 -5.97
C ASN A 52 -24.73 -21.49 -5.68
N ASP A 53 -23.60 -21.38 -6.37
CA ASP A 53 -22.73 -20.19 -6.30
C ASP A 53 -23.43 -19.01 -6.99
N PRO A 54 -23.59 -17.83 -6.34
CA PRO A 54 -24.10 -16.63 -7.02
C PRO A 54 -23.32 -16.24 -8.28
N ASN A 55 -22.10 -16.76 -8.49
CA ASN A 55 -21.29 -16.60 -9.70
C ASN A 55 -21.37 -17.78 -10.69
N ALA A 56 -22.25 -18.76 -10.45
CA ALA A 56 -22.45 -19.96 -11.25
C ALA A 56 -22.64 -19.70 -12.76
N VAL A 57 -23.10 -18.52 -13.16
CA VAL A 57 -23.25 -18.10 -14.57
C VAL A 57 -21.98 -18.17 -15.43
N LYS A 58 -20.82 -18.48 -14.84
CA LYS A 58 -19.53 -18.56 -15.53
C LYS A 58 -18.97 -19.99 -15.66
N GLY A 59 -19.64 -21.02 -15.12
CA GLY A 59 -19.20 -22.43 -15.20
C GLY A 59 -17.96 -22.77 -14.38
N ALA A 60 -17.47 -24.01 -14.48
CA ALA A 60 -16.35 -24.53 -13.69
C ALA A 60 -15.02 -23.74 -13.85
N SER A 61 -14.78 -23.07 -14.98
CA SER A 61 -13.56 -22.27 -15.20
C SER A 61 -13.45 -21.04 -14.31
N TYR A 62 -14.58 -20.51 -13.82
CA TYR A 62 -14.59 -19.41 -12.86
C TYR A 62 -13.93 -19.79 -11.55
N ASN A 63 -14.18 -21.02 -11.08
CA ASN A 63 -13.68 -21.51 -9.80
C ASN A 63 -12.15 -21.54 -9.77
N LEU A 64 -11.48 -21.93 -10.86
CA LEU A 64 -10.02 -21.93 -10.94
C LEU A 64 -9.39 -20.54 -10.97
N THR A 65 -10.06 -19.54 -11.56
CA THR A 65 -9.49 -18.19 -11.69
C THR A 65 -9.42 -17.47 -10.34
N TYR A 66 -10.41 -17.71 -9.47
CA TYR A 66 -10.52 -17.03 -8.18
C TYR A 66 -10.08 -17.90 -7.00
N ASN A 67 -10.12 -19.23 -7.14
CA ASN A 67 -9.64 -20.20 -6.16
C ASN A 67 -8.66 -21.15 -6.85
N PRO A 68 -7.42 -20.71 -7.13
CA PRO A 68 -6.42 -21.58 -7.74
C PRO A 68 -6.16 -22.78 -6.85
N VAL A 69 -6.15 -23.97 -7.45
CA VAL A 69 -5.81 -25.21 -6.75
C VAL A 69 -4.30 -25.34 -6.68
N THR A 70 -3.78 -25.77 -5.52
CA THR A 70 -2.34 -25.93 -5.30
C THR A 70 -2.00 -27.41 -5.17
N LEU A 71 -0.94 -27.84 -5.84
CA LEU A 71 -0.34 -29.16 -5.69
C LEU A 71 0.99 -29.03 -4.94
N VAL A 72 1.12 -29.76 -3.83
CA VAL A 72 2.27 -29.78 -2.93
C VAL A 72 2.96 -31.13 -3.05
N LEU A 73 4.18 -31.12 -3.59
CA LEU A 73 4.97 -32.33 -3.81
C LEU A 73 6.21 -32.36 -2.92
N SER A 74 6.63 -33.57 -2.52
CA SER A 74 7.86 -33.79 -1.75
C SER A 74 8.93 -34.50 -2.58
N PHE A 75 10.18 -34.12 -2.36
CA PHE A 75 11.35 -34.66 -3.07
C PHE A 75 12.34 -35.25 -2.05
N PRO A 76 11.98 -36.37 -1.38
CA PRO A 76 12.82 -36.97 -0.35
C PRO A 76 14.19 -37.38 -0.89
N ASP A 77 15.24 -37.19 -0.09
CA ASP A 77 16.61 -37.52 -0.48
C ASP A 77 17.08 -36.89 -1.81
N ALA A 78 16.41 -35.82 -2.26
CA ALA A 78 16.81 -35.04 -3.41
C ALA A 78 18.31 -34.73 -3.39
N LYS A 79 19.01 -34.99 -4.51
CA LYS A 79 20.45 -34.75 -4.61
C LYS A 79 20.76 -33.27 -4.40
N THR A 80 21.40 -32.97 -3.28
CA THR A 80 21.88 -31.61 -2.98
C THR A 80 23.34 -31.47 -3.38
N THR A 81 23.74 -30.29 -3.82
CA THR A 81 25.15 -29.94 -4.07
C THR A 81 25.62 -28.93 -3.03
N VAL A 82 26.87 -29.02 -2.59
CA VAL A 82 27.44 -28.00 -1.71
C VAL A 82 28.34 -27.09 -2.55
N THR A 83 27.97 -25.81 -2.65
CA THR A 83 28.77 -24.80 -3.37
C THR A 83 29.17 -23.71 -2.39
N GLN A 84 30.48 -23.43 -2.26
CA GLN A 84 31.03 -22.44 -1.32
C GLN A 84 30.52 -22.62 0.14
N GLY A 85 30.35 -23.86 0.59
CA GLY A 85 29.87 -24.18 1.95
C GLY A 85 28.36 -24.02 2.17
N ARG A 86 27.57 -23.66 1.15
CA ARG A 86 26.10 -23.66 1.20
C ARG A 86 25.53 -24.91 0.55
N LYS A 87 24.57 -25.55 1.22
CA LYS A 87 23.80 -26.67 0.66
C LYS A 87 22.79 -26.09 -0.34
N MET A 88 23.07 -26.26 -1.61
CA MET A 88 22.14 -26.01 -2.71
C MET A 88 21.34 -27.28 -2.96
N GLY A 89 20.06 -27.18 -3.27
CA GLY A 89 19.21 -28.32 -3.64
C GLY A 89 19.59 -28.92 -5.00
N ILE A 90 18.64 -29.61 -5.63
CA ILE A 90 18.80 -30.15 -6.99
C ILE A 90 18.99 -28.98 -7.95
N THR A 91 20.17 -28.91 -8.58
CA THR A 91 20.51 -27.87 -9.58
C THR A 91 20.06 -28.24 -10.99
N ASP A 92 19.77 -29.52 -11.23
CA ASP A 92 19.20 -29.98 -12.51
C ASP A 92 17.72 -29.58 -12.59
N SER A 93 17.24 -29.26 -13.78
CA SER A 93 15.82 -28.93 -13.98
C SER A 93 14.96 -30.15 -13.69
N ILE A 94 13.97 -29.96 -12.82
CA ILE A 94 12.82 -30.84 -12.68
C ILE A 94 11.72 -30.28 -13.58
N ILE A 95 11.10 -31.16 -14.37
CA ILE A 95 10.03 -30.84 -15.30
C ILE A 95 8.73 -31.43 -14.75
N ASN A 96 7.74 -30.58 -14.54
CA ASN A 96 6.38 -30.96 -14.16
C ASN A 96 5.41 -30.63 -15.28
N GLU A 97 4.54 -31.56 -15.62
CA GLU A 97 3.62 -31.45 -16.75
C GLU A 97 2.19 -31.60 -16.27
N ALA A 98 1.35 -30.60 -16.56
CA ALA A 98 -0.06 -30.60 -16.25
C ALA A 98 -0.91 -30.44 -17.51
N SER A 99 -2.06 -31.10 -17.52
CA SER A 99 -3.07 -31.04 -18.58
C SER A 99 -4.47 -30.92 -17.99
N ALA A 100 -5.46 -30.58 -18.81
CA ALA A 100 -6.83 -30.39 -18.36
C ALA A 100 -7.86 -30.96 -19.34
N THR A 101 -8.76 -31.81 -18.86
CA THR A 101 -9.91 -32.24 -19.65
C THR A 101 -11.11 -31.36 -19.34
N LEU A 102 -11.70 -30.74 -20.36
CA LEU A 102 -12.83 -29.82 -20.26
C LEU A 102 -14.13 -30.53 -20.60
N TYR A 103 -15.08 -30.52 -19.66
CA TYR A 103 -16.41 -31.10 -19.84
C TYR A 103 -17.41 -29.97 -20.09
N PRO A 104 -17.99 -29.85 -21.30
CA PRO A 104 -18.98 -28.82 -21.60
C PRO A 104 -20.26 -29.03 -20.81
N LEU A 105 -20.94 -27.93 -20.47
CA LEU A 105 -22.25 -27.95 -19.83
C LEU A 105 -23.35 -28.22 -20.86
N ASN A 106 -24.14 -29.28 -20.64
CA ASN A 106 -25.18 -29.77 -21.54
C ASN A 106 -24.64 -30.14 -22.93
N PRO A 107 -23.72 -31.12 -23.05
CA PRO A 107 -23.18 -31.51 -24.34
C PRO A 107 -24.28 -31.97 -25.29
N GLY A 108 -24.20 -31.55 -26.54
CA GLY A 108 -24.91 -32.23 -27.63
C GLY A 108 -24.51 -33.70 -27.72
N VAL A 109 -25.36 -34.55 -28.30
CA VAL A 109 -25.09 -36.01 -28.46
C VAL A 109 -23.75 -36.28 -29.19
N ASP A 110 -23.33 -35.34 -30.03
CA ASP A 110 -22.09 -35.40 -30.81
C ASP A 110 -21.07 -34.29 -30.44
N GLU A 111 -21.25 -33.59 -29.31
CA GLU A 111 -20.30 -32.56 -28.87
C GLU A 111 -19.06 -33.22 -28.24
N PRO A 112 -17.86 -33.03 -28.82
CA PRO A 112 -16.67 -33.68 -28.31
C PRO A 112 -16.29 -33.16 -26.91
N ILE A 113 -15.92 -34.07 -26.02
CA ILE A 113 -15.19 -33.71 -24.80
C ILE A 113 -13.83 -33.19 -25.24
N HIS A 114 -13.54 -31.92 -24.97
CA HIS A 114 -12.25 -31.33 -25.30
C HIS A 114 -11.25 -31.73 -24.21
N THR A 115 -10.34 -32.65 -24.54
CA THR A 115 -9.17 -32.91 -23.70
C THR A 115 -8.08 -31.94 -24.12
N VAL A 116 -7.78 -30.95 -23.28
CA VAL A 116 -6.63 -30.07 -23.47
C VAL A 116 -5.40 -30.84 -22.99
N GLY A 117 -4.58 -31.30 -23.93
CA GLY A 117 -3.34 -32.07 -23.65
C GLY A 117 -3.23 -33.44 -24.33
N GLY A 118 -4.18 -33.84 -25.19
CA GLY A 118 -4.06 -34.99 -26.09
C GLY A 118 -3.67 -34.57 -27.51
N THR A 119 -3.09 -35.49 -28.29
CA THR A 119 -2.33 -35.26 -29.55
C THR A 119 -3.01 -34.50 -30.69
N ASP A 120 -4.26 -34.05 -30.56
CA ASP A 120 -4.94 -33.26 -31.59
C ASP A 120 -5.39 -31.85 -31.12
N ASP A 121 -5.21 -31.46 -29.86
CA ASP A 121 -5.43 -30.08 -29.34
C ASP A 121 -4.65 -29.83 -28.02
N SER A 122 -3.35 -30.12 -28.02
CA SER A 122 -2.53 -30.11 -26.80
C SER A 122 -2.04 -28.70 -26.40
N GLU A 123 -2.71 -28.07 -25.43
CA GLU A 123 -2.05 -27.11 -24.54
C GLU A 123 -1.75 -27.80 -23.19
N SER A 124 -0.73 -28.66 -23.16
CA SER A 124 -0.11 -29.08 -21.90
C SER A 124 0.78 -27.94 -21.40
N ASP A 125 0.69 -27.60 -20.12
CA ASP A 125 1.59 -26.62 -19.52
C ASP A 125 2.74 -27.34 -18.82
N THR A 126 3.95 -26.82 -19.00
CA THR A 126 5.17 -27.42 -18.50
C THR A 126 5.91 -26.42 -17.63
N LEU A 127 6.05 -26.75 -16.34
CA LEU A 127 6.83 -25.97 -15.40
C LEU A 127 8.20 -26.61 -15.21
N SER A 128 9.24 -25.86 -15.55
CA SER A 128 10.62 -26.24 -15.24
C SER A 128 11.11 -25.47 -14.01
N PHE A 129 11.53 -26.19 -12.97
CA PHE A 129 11.99 -25.61 -11.72
C PHE A 129 13.19 -26.35 -11.14
N ARG A 130 13.77 -25.80 -10.07
CA ARG A 130 14.89 -26.36 -9.32
C ARG A 130 14.57 -26.30 -7.83
N LEU A 131 15.23 -27.14 -7.04
CA LEU A 131 15.11 -27.09 -5.58
C LEU A 131 16.27 -26.27 -5.03
N ASP A 132 15.99 -25.30 -4.15
CA ASP A 132 17.04 -24.46 -3.54
C ASP A 132 17.77 -25.16 -2.39
N GLY A 133 17.17 -26.18 -1.78
CA GLY A 133 17.77 -27.01 -0.72
C GLY A 133 17.74 -26.37 0.66
N GLU A 134 17.03 -25.25 0.83
CA GLU A 134 16.82 -24.60 2.11
C GLU A 134 15.49 -25.05 2.71
N ALA A 135 15.54 -25.75 3.84
CA ALA A 135 14.35 -26.21 4.56
C ALA A 135 13.53 -25.02 5.13
N VAL A 136 14.22 -23.91 5.44
CA VAL A 136 13.63 -22.69 5.98
C VAL A 136 14.27 -21.50 5.29
N LYS A 137 13.43 -20.68 4.68
CA LYS A 137 13.80 -19.44 4.00
C LYS A 137 13.63 -18.27 4.96
N ASN A 138 14.67 -17.46 5.03
CA ASN A 138 14.62 -16.14 5.65
C ASN A 138 14.18 -15.08 4.63
N GLY A 139 13.74 -13.91 5.08
CA GLY A 139 13.29 -12.84 4.18
C GLY A 139 11.79 -12.79 3.94
N ILE A 140 10.98 -13.31 4.86
CA ILE A 140 9.51 -13.20 4.83
C ILE A 140 9.02 -11.74 4.94
N LEU A 141 9.88 -10.79 5.31
CA LEU A 141 9.52 -9.40 5.64
C LEU A 141 9.97 -8.41 4.56
N LEU A 142 9.02 -7.62 4.05
CA LEU A 142 9.27 -6.52 3.13
C LEU A 142 8.71 -5.22 3.71
N LYS A 143 9.55 -4.19 3.76
CA LYS A 143 9.16 -2.83 4.15
C LYS A 143 9.39 -1.87 2.99
N ASN A 144 8.39 -1.05 2.66
CA ASN A 144 8.51 -0.03 1.62
C ASN A 144 7.92 1.30 2.08
N SER A 145 8.58 2.41 1.72
CA SER A 145 7.96 3.74 1.78
C SER A 145 6.78 3.80 0.81
N ASN A 146 5.60 4.14 1.30
CA ASN A 146 4.39 4.26 0.50
C ASN A 146 4.14 5.68 -0.04
N ASP A 147 4.97 6.65 0.35
CA ASP A 147 4.90 8.06 -0.13
C ASP A 147 5.73 8.30 -1.40
N GLY A 148 5.86 7.32 -2.29
CA GLY A 148 6.74 7.43 -3.47
C GLY A 148 8.20 7.71 -3.11
N PHE A 149 8.63 7.27 -1.92
CA PHE A 149 9.96 7.49 -1.32
C PHE A 149 10.28 8.97 -1.00
N ARG A 150 9.27 9.83 -0.83
CA ARG A 150 9.45 11.28 -0.64
C ARG A 150 8.56 11.86 0.45
N ILE A 151 9.08 12.86 1.14
CA ILE A 151 8.34 13.70 2.09
C ILE A 151 8.51 15.15 1.66
N ILE A 152 7.44 15.72 1.10
CA ILE A 152 7.43 17.12 0.73
C ILE A 152 7.28 17.96 2.00
N LEU A 153 8.28 18.80 2.26
CA LEU A 153 8.25 19.78 3.34
C LEU A 153 7.15 20.80 3.09
N ASP A 154 6.27 20.95 4.07
CA ASP A 154 5.13 21.86 4.07
C ASP A 154 5.27 22.79 5.28
N PRO A 155 6.06 23.87 5.16
CA PRO A 155 6.40 24.74 6.27
C PRO A 155 5.16 25.21 7.03
N GLY A 156 5.19 25.05 8.34
CA GLY A 156 4.09 25.42 9.23
C GLY A 156 2.91 24.44 9.27
N SER A 157 2.95 23.31 8.55
CA SER A 157 1.88 22.31 8.54
C SER A 157 2.38 20.86 8.61
N MET A 158 3.67 20.63 8.86
CA MET A 158 4.23 19.28 9.00
C MET A 158 3.62 18.48 10.16
N HIS A 159 3.05 19.12 11.19
CA HIS A 159 2.36 18.42 12.29
C HIS A 159 1.09 17.68 11.84
N LEU A 160 0.58 18.00 10.64
CA LEU A 160 -0.55 17.31 10.00
C LEU A 160 -0.11 16.19 9.04
N ARG A 161 1.19 16.11 8.72
CA ARG A 161 1.73 15.12 7.78
C ARG A 161 2.23 13.88 8.50
N THR A 162 2.26 12.78 7.76
CA THR A 162 2.88 11.52 8.16
C THR A 162 3.78 11.02 7.05
N SER A 163 4.81 10.27 7.42
CA SER A 163 5.47 9.34 6.50
C SER A 163 4.88 7.95 6.65
N ASN A 164 4.54 7.33 5.53
CA ASN A 164 3.77 6.11 5.47
C ASN A 164 4.66 4.98 4.94
N TYR A 165 4.67 3.85 5.63
CA TYR A 165 5.39 2.66 5.23
C TYR A 165 4.44 1.47 5.17
N SER A 166 4.51 0.69 4.09
CA SER A 166 3.91 -0.63 4.03
C SER A 166 4.85 -1.66 4.65
N LEU A 167 4.27 -2.61 5.35
CA LEU A 167 4.95 -3.73 5.99
C LEU A 167 4.24 -5.01 5.60
N ASN A 168 4.90 -5.84 4.80
CA ASN A 168 4.36 -7.11 4.31
C ASN A 168 5.16 -8.27 4.91
N ILE A 169 4.45 -9.24 5.47
CA ILE A 169 5.01 -10.52 5.90
C ILE A 169 4.37 -11.60 5.05
N THR A 170 5.16 -12.26 4.21
CA THR A 170 4.69 -13.32 3.31
C THR A 170 5.35 -14.64 3.70
N ASN A 171 4.56 -15.67 3.99
CA ASN A 171 5.14 -16.99 4.20
C ASN A 171 5.60 -17.58 2.87
N ILE A 172 6.91 -17.50 2.61
CA ILE A 172 7.56 -18.07 1.42
C ILE A 172 8.05 -19.52 1.64
N ASN A 173 7.76 -20.10 2.81
CA ASN A 173 8.13 -21.48 3.14
C ASN A 173 7.01 -22.45 2.75
N SER A 174 7.37 -23.73 2.64
CA SER A 174 6.43 -24.82 2.32
C SER A 174 5.58 -25.27 3.50
N GLU A 175 5.89 -24.82 4.72
CA GLU A 175 5.15 -25.16 5.94
C GLU A 175 4.56 -23.89 6.58
N PRO A 176 3.43 -23.97 7.30
CA PRO A 176 2.86 -22.84 8.03
C PRO A 176 3.83 -22.29 9.08
N ILE A 177 3.82 -20.96 9.26
CA ILE A 177 4.58 -20.29 10.32
C ILE A 177 3.65 -19.78 11.41
N ASN A 178 4.11 -19.80 12.66
CA ASN A 178 3.36 -19.34 13.83
C ASN A 178 4.25 -18.53 14.78
N ASN A 179 3.71 -18.15 15.96
CA ASN A 179 4.42 -17.33 16.96
C ASN A 179 5.02 -16.05 16.37
N ILE A 180 4.25 -15.40 15.48
CA ILE A 180 4.72 -14.25 14.72
C ILE A 180 4.74 -13.02 15.63
N VAL A 181 5.91 -12.41 15.75
CA VAL A 181 6.12 -11.12 16.42
C VAL A 181 6.71 -10.15 15.42
N ILE A 182 6.15 -8.94 15.36
CA ILE A 182 6.51 -7.89 14.42
C ILE A 182 6.90 -6.67 15.22
N THR A 183 8.06 -6.09 14.92
CA THR A 183 8.55 -4.88 15.59
C THR A 183 8.82 -3.80 14.55
N ASP A 184 8.26 -2.60 14.71
CA ASP A 184 8.62 -1.42 13.91
C ASP A 184 9.47 -0.46 14.73
N ILE A 185 10.57 0.02 14.15
CA ILE A 185 11.63 0.79 14.81
C ILE A 185 11.96 2.02 13.95
N PRO A 186 11.45 3.21 14.31
CA PRO A 186 11.85 4.46 13.67
C PRO A 186 13.33 4.72 13.96
N GLN A 187 14.19 4.36 13.01
CA GLN A 187 15.65 4.54 13.11
C GLN A 187 16.03 6.02 13.10
N ASP A 188 15.22 6.86 12.47
CA ASP A 188 15.39 8.30 12.48
C ASP A 188 14.73 8.94 13.73
N SER A 189 15.49 9.72 14.49
CA SER A 189 15.00 10.40 15.70
C SER A 189 13.96 11.48 15.42
N ARG A 190 13.85 11.93 14.16
CA ARG A 190 12.80 12.88 13.73
C ARG A 190 11.43 12.22 13.68
N TYR A 191 11.34 10.90 13.78
CA TYR A 191 10.09 10.17 13.75
C TYR A 191 9.61 9.70 15.13
N PHE A 192 8.29 9.66 15.27
CA PHE A 192 7.59 8.84 16.25
C PHE A 192 6.50 8.00 15.55
N ILE A 193 6.11 6.89 16.16
CA ILE A 193 5.07 6.00 15.60
C ILE A 193 3.70 6.59 15.91
N LYS A 194 3.02 7.13 14.91
CA LYS A 194 1.71 7.77 15.08
C LYS A 194 0.59 6.75 15.01
N TYR A 195 0.43 6.07 13.89
CA TYR A 195 -0.65 5.08 13.70
C TYR A 195 -0.15 3.77 13.12
N LEU A 196 -0.89 2.71 13.43
CA LEU A 196 -0.82 1.40 12.78
C LEU A 196 -2.22 1.01 12.27
N THR A 197 -2.30 0.35 11.13
CA THR A 197 -3.55 -0.24 10.60
C THR A 197 -3.25 -1.44 9.70
N GLY A 198 -4.25 -2.28 9.42
CA GLY A 198 -4.11 -3.49 8.60
C GLY A 198 -3.91 -4.75 9.44
N GLY A 199 -3.13 -5.70 8.93
CA GLY A 199 -2.89 -6.98 9.58
C GLY A 199 -4.01 -8.01 9.36
N PRO A 200 -3.96 -9.14 10.09
CA PRO A 200 -5.04 -10.12 10.08
C PRO A 200 -6.26 -9.57 10.84
N LYS A 201 -7.34 -10.35 10.90
CA LYS A 201 -8.46 -10.06 11.83
C LYS A 201 -7.92 -9.80 13.22
N THR A 202 -8.46 -8.79 13.89
CA THR A 202 -7.93 -8.34 15.20
C THR A 202 -8.06 -9.41 16.28
N GLU A 203 -8.97 -10.37 16.11
CA GLU A 203 -9.08 -11.55 16.97
C GLU A 203 -7.82 -12.43 16.97
N TYR A 204 -6.94 -12.32 15.98
CA TYR A 204 -5.66 -13.03 15.91
C TYR A 204 -4.48 -12.22 16.45
N ILE A 205 -4.68 -10.96 16.81
CA ILE A 205 -3.67 -10.12 17.48
C ILE A 205 -3.79 -10.39 18.97
N LYS A 206 -2.70 -10.82 19.59
CA LYS A 206 -2.62 -11.08 21.05
C LYS A 206 -2.46 -9.78 21.80
N GLU A 207 -1.50 -8.96 21.38
CA GLU A 207 -1.20 -7.68 22.00
C GLU A 207 -0.46 -6.76 21.03
N ILE A 208 -0.59 -5.45 21.26
CA ILE A 208 0.22 -4.40 20.65
C ILE A 208 0.84 -3.64 21.81
N ASN A 209 2.16 -3.47 21.80
CA ASN A 209 2.89 -2.80 22.87
C ASN A 209 3.79 -1.69 22.29
N GLY A 210 3.66 -0.48 22.84
CA GLY A 210 4.68 0.56 22.70
C GLY A 210 5.82 0.26 23.66
N ILE A 211 7.06 0.32 23.18
CA ILE A 211 8.25 0.01 23.98
C ILE A 211 9.02 1.30 24.23
N LYS A 212 9.16 1.68 25.51
CA LYS A 212 9.91 2.87 25.92
C LYS A 212 11.43 2.65 25.80
N PRO A 213 12.25 3.71 25.84
CA PRO A 213 13.71 3.59 25.80
C PRO A 213 14.34 2.76 26.93
N ASN A 214 13.68 2.69 28.08
CA ASN A 214 14.09 1.83 29.21
C ASN A 214 13.68 0.35 29.06
N GLY A 215 13.03 -0.02 27.94
CA GLY A 215 12.53 -1.36 27.67
C GLY A 215 11.15 -1.68 28.24
N GLU A 216 10.51 -0.73 28.94
CA GLU A 216 9.15 -0.91 29.47
C GLU A 216 8.15 -1.13 28.33
N ARG A 217 7.35 -2.20 28.43
CA ARG A 217 6.25 -2.51 27.52
C ARG A 217 4.97 -1.84 28.01
N VAL A 218 4.39 -0.97 27.20
CA VAL A 218 3.11 -0.32 27.48
C VAL A 218 2.06 -0.85 26.50
N PRO A 219 0.99 -1.52 26.97
CA PRO A 219 -0.08 -1.99 26.11
C PRO A 219 -0.78 -0.83 25.38
N ILE A 220 -1.05 -1.04 24.09
CA ILE A 220 -1.82 -0.14 23.25
C ILE A 220 -3.23 -0.72 23.09
N GLU A 221 -4.26 0.06 23.41
CA GLU A 221 -5.64 -0.35 23.23
C GLU A 221 -6.04 -0.34 21.74
N PHE A 222 -6.75 -1.39 21.31
CA PHE A 222 -7.28 -1.50 19.95
C PHE A 222 -8.61 -2.24 19.93
N ASN A 223 -9.37 -2.06 18.84
CA ASN A 223 -10.64 -2.78 18.63
C ASN A 223 -10.35 -4.26 18.31
N GLN A 224 -10.83 -5.17 19.15
CA GLN A 224 -10.60 -6.60 19.00
C GLN A 224 -11.61 -7.32 18.08
N SER A 225 -12.65 -6.64 17.61
CA SER A 225 -13.74 -7.22 16.81
C SER A 225 -13.80 -6.69 15.36
N ALA A 226 -12.65 -6.34 14.78
CA ALA A 226 -12.55 -5.84 13.42
C ALA A 226 -11.92 -6.87 12.46
N ASN A 227 -12.28 -6.79 11.18
CA ASN A 227 -11.73 -7.66 10.13
C ASN A 227 -10.24 -7.38 9.85
N SER A 228 -9.73 -6.23 10.26
CA SER A 228 -8.32 -5.85 10.31
C SER A 228 -8.15 -4.73 11.34
N LEU A 229 -6.92 -4.44 11.77
CA LEU A 229 -6.64 -3.38 12.74
C LEU A 229 -7.09 -2.02 12.16
N PRO A 230 -8.07 -1.33 12.76
CA PRO A 230 -8.41 0.03 12.35
C PRO A 230 -7.24 0.98 12.62
N SER A 231 -7.31 2.21 12.14
CA SER A 231 -6.29 3.23 12.46
C SER A 231 -6.17 3.39 13.97
N THR A 232 -5.10 2.83 14.53
CA THR A 232 -4.85 2.72 15.96
C THR A 232 -3.71 3.65 16.31
N LEU A 233 -3.99 4.65 17.16
CA LEU A 233 -3.00 5.61 17.63
C LEU A 233 -2.04 4.90 18.60
N ILE A 234 -0.75 4.89 18.26
CA ILE A 234 0.29 4.23 19.04
C ILE A 234 0.83 5.18 20.10
N ASP A 235 1.49 6.25 19.69
CA ASP A 235 2.10 7.22 20.61
C ASP A 235 1.18 8.42 20.85
N ARG A 236 0.17 8.22 21.71
CA ARG A 236 -0.84 9.24 22.05
C ARG A 236 -0.22 10.44 22.76
N GLU A 237 0.73 10.21 23.66
CA GLU A 237 1.37 11.25 24.46
C GLU A 237 2.15 12.22 23.57
N THR A 238 3.02 11.69 22.70
CA THR A 238 3.78 12.51 21.74
C THR A 238 2.84 13.22 20.77
N GLN A 239 1.84 12.52 20.22
CA GLN A 239 0.88 13.12 19.29
C GLN A 239 0.12 14.29 19.92
N ASN A 240 -0.35 14.16 21.16
CA ASN A 240 -1.06 15.22 21.86
C ASN A 240 -0.15 16.43 22.11
N LYS A 241 1.11 16.18 22.52
CA LYS A 241 2.08 17.25 22.74
C LYS A 241 2.41 18.02 21.47
N ILE A 242 2.60 17.32 20.35
CA ILE A 242 2.81 17.95 19.03
C ILE A 242 1.62 18.83 18.64
N LEU A 243 0.39 18.38 18.86
CA LEU A 243 -0.80 19.17 18.53
C LEU A 243 -0.97 20.39 19.46
N GLU A 244 -0.68 20.23 20.75
CA GLU A 244 -0.69 21.33 21.71
C GLU A 244 0.36 22.39 21.33
N ASN A 245 1.60 21.98 21.10
CA ASN A 245 2.69 22.86 20.68
C ASN A 245 2.37 23.58 19.36
N ALA A 246 1.79 22.87 18.39
CA ALA A 246 1.33 23.47 17.14
C ALA A 246 0.27 24.55 17.37
N ALA A 247 -0.73 24.29 18.22
CA ALA A 247 -1.76 25.26 18.53
C ALA A 247 -1.21 26.51 19.23
N LEU A 248 -0.30 26.33 20.20
CA LEU A 248 0.36 27.44 20.90
C LEU A 248 1.25 28.27 19.96
N TYR A 249 2.05 27.62 19.11
CA TYR A 249 2.87 28.29 18.11
C TYR A 249 2.01 29.10 17.13
N GLU A 250 0.92 28.50 16.62
CA GLU A 250 0.00 29.19 15.72
C GLU A 250 -0.74 30.36 16.35
N ALA A 251 -0.91 30.35 17.67
CA ALA A 251 -1.46 31.44 18.47
C ALA A 251 -0.40 32.51 18.86
N GLY A 252 0.88 32.31 18.50
CA GLY A 252 1.98 33.19 18.88
C GLY A 252 2.35 33.10 20.37
N GLN A 253 2.04 31.99 21.02
CA GLN A 253 2.24 31.74 22.46
C GLN A 253 3.43 30.82 22.76
N LEU A 254 4.06 30.27 21.73
CA LEU A 254 5.23 29.38 21.82
C LEU A 254 6.22 29.74 20.72
N GLU A 255 7.50 29.80 21.05
CA GLU A 255 8.54 30.05 20.06
C GLU A 255 8.76 28.83 19.18
N LYS A 256 9.19 29.05 17.92
CA LYS A 256 9.44 27.97 16.96
C LYS A 256 10.45 26.92 17.50
N SER A 257 11.43 27.35 18.28
CA SER A 257 12.46 26.48 18.86
C SER A 257 11.95 25.57 19.99
N GLU A 258 10.71 25.76 20.45
CA GLU A 258 10.13 25.04 21.58
C GLU A 258 8.98 24.11 21.14
N THR A 259 8.82 23.92 19.83
CA THR A 259 7.69 23.14 19.28
C THR A 259 7.92 21.63 19.27
N ASP A 260 9.14 21.17 19.55
CA ASP A 260 9.47 19.74 19.54
C ASP A 260 8.79 18.98 20.68
N ALA A 261 8.58 17.68 20.44
CA ALA A 261 8.14 16.75 21.46
C ALA A 261 8.90 15.43 21.27
N PRO A 262 9.60 14.92 22.31
CA PRO A 262 10.27 13.65 22.23
C PRO A 262 9.26 12.52 22.06
N ARG A 263 9.64 11.48 21.30
CA ARG A 263 8.83 10.26 21.19
C ARG A 263 8.78 9.53 22.53
N THR A 264 7.61 8.98 22.86
CA THR A 264 7.42 8.18 24.08
C THR A 264 7.91 6.75 23.87
N PHE A 265 7.71 6.21 22.66
CA PHE A 265 8.12 4.86 22.30
C PHE A 265 9.26 4.83 21.27
N ASP A 266 10.28 4.02 21.54
CA ASP A 266 11.37 3.75 20.60
C ASP A 266 10.98 2.75 19.51
N LYS A 267 10.01 1.89 19.79
CA LYS A 267 9.49 0.89 18.87
C LYS A 267 8.07 0.46 19.26
N VAL A 268 7.34 -0.13 18.32
CA VAL A 268 6.08 -0.82 18.58
C VAL A 268 6.24 -2.30 18.26
N GLU A 269 5.66 -3.15 19.09
CA GLU A 269 5.64 -4.60 18.93
C GLU A 269 4.20 -5.08 18.75
N ILE A 270 3.98 -5.95 17.77
CA ILE A 270 2.70 -6.61 17.49
C ILE A 270 2.95 -8.11 17.66
N VAL A 271 2.20 -8.73 18.57
CA VAL A 271 2.31 -10.17 18.84
C VAL A 271 1.03 -10.84 18.34
N LEU A 272 1.15 -11.83 17.47
CA LEU A 272 0.01 -12.64 17.06
C LEU A 272 -0.24 -13.78 18.04
N LYS A 273 -1.47 -14.28 18.10
CA LYS A 273 -1.84 -15.40 18.97
C LYS A 273 -1.11 -16.67 18.55
N ASP A 274 -0.78 -17.51 19.55
CA ASP A 274 -0.02 -18.75 19.38
C ASP A 274 -0.73 -19.75 18.43
N ASN A 275 -2.07 -19.66 18.34
CA ASN A 275 -2.90 -20.49 17.46
C ASN A 275 -3.14 -19.88 16.06
N TYR A 276 -2.53 -18.74 15.75
CA TYR A 276 -2.55 -18.17 14.41
C TYR A 276 -1.41 -18.77 13.58
N TYR A 277 -1.77 -19.33 12.43
CA TYR A 277 -0.85 -19.92 11.47
C TYR A 277 -0.96 -19.17 10.15
N LEU A 278 0.16 -18.59 9.69
CA LEU A 278 0.24 -18.02 8.36
C LEU A 278 0.63 -19.13 7.38
N LYS A 279 -0.30 -19.53 6.51
CA LYS A 279 -0.10 -20.66 5.60
C LYS A 279 0.90 -20.31 4.49
N PRO A 280 1.52 -21.31 3.84
CA PRO A 280 2.34 -21.08 2.65
C PRO A 280 1.64 -20.18 1.63
N GLY A 281 2.33 -19.14 1.15
CA GLY A 281 1.82 -18.16 0.19
C GLY A 281 0.93 -17.06 0.79
N GLU A 282 0.41 -17.21 2.02
CA GLU A 282 -0.38 -16.16 2.65
C GLU A 282 0.50 -14.98 3.10
N SER A 283 -0.13 -13.80 3.16
CA SER A 283 0.55 -12.56 3.56
C SER A 283 -0.25 -11.77 4.59
N ILE A 284 0.48 -11.06 5.45
CA ILE A 284 -0.03 -10.08 6.39
C ILE A 284 0.49 -8.71 5.97
N HIS A 285 -0.40 -7.73 5.84
CA HIS A 285 -0.03 -6.37 5.43
C HIS A 285 -0.44 -5.33 6.48
N TYR A 286 0.53 -4.63 7.05
CA TYR A 286 0.31 -3.45 7.89
C TYR A 286 0.74 -2.17 7.18
N MET A 287 0.07 -1.06 7.50
CA MET A 287 0.56 0.28 7.22
C MET A 287 0.99 0.95 8.52
N VAL A 288 2.22 1.47 8.52
CA VAL A 288 2.80 2.23 9.63
C VAL A 288 2.88 3.70 9.24
N PHE A 289 2.32 4.57 10.07
CA PHE A 289 2.31 6.01 9.88
C PHE A 289 3.21 6.64 10.94
N LEU A 290 4.28 7.29 10.50
CA LEU A 290 5.22 8.01 11.35
C LEU A 290 4.91 9.51 11.33
N GLY A 291 4.78 10.12 12.50
CA GLY A 291 4.72 11.57 12.65
C GLY A 291 6.10 12.16 12.91
N PHE A 292 6.21 13.49 12.91
CA PHE A 292 7.48 14.18 13.15
C PHE A 292 7.56 14.72 14.58
N THR A 293 8.68 14.45 15.27
CA THR A 293 8.94 14.92 16.65
C THR A 293 9.22 16.42 16.71
N ASP A 294 9.73 17.02 15.62
CA ASP A 294 9.86 18.47 15.48
C ASP A 294 9.36 18.93 14.11
N PRO A 295 8.04 19.12 13.95
CA PRO A 295 7.45 19.44 12.66
C PRO A 295 7.80 20.84 12.16
N TYR A 296 8.10 21.81 13.03
CA TYR A 296 8.35 23.18 12.58
C TYR A 296 9.82 23.43 12.23
N ASN A 297 10.77 22.70 12.81
CA ASN A 297 12.20 22.83 12.47
C ASN A 297 12.72 21.75 11.52
N LEU A 298 11.85 20.86 11.02
CA LEU A 298 12.20 19.95 9.93
C LEU A 298 12.60 20.74 8.67
N ALA A 299 13.82 20.55 8.19
CA ALA A 299 14.40 21.31 7.09
C ALA A 299 15.14 20.42 6.09
N PHE A 300 15.21 20.89 4.85
CA PHE A 300 16.04 20.29 3.80
C PHE A 300 17.49 20.78 3.97
N ASP A 301 18.44 19.85 3.87
CA ASP A 301 19.86 20.12 3.92
C ASP A 301 20.45 20.14 2.49
N ASP A 302 20.78 21.34 2.01
CA ASP A 302 21.41 21.54 0.69
C ASP A 302 22.89 21.12 0.65
N VAL A 303 23.53 20.90 1.80
CA VAL A 303 24.95 20.59 1.92
C VAL A 303 25.18 19.08 2.05
N ASN A 304 24.43 18.43 2.93
CA ASN A 304 24.54 17.00 3.19
C ASN A 304 23.25 16.26 2.84
N ALA A 305 23.20 15.71 1.63
CA ALA A 305 22.07 14.96 1.13
C ALA A 305 21.67 13.74 2.00
N ASN A 306 22.59 13.20 2.81
CA ASN A 306 22.26 12.09 3.72
C ASN A 306 21.31 12.55 4.85
N ASN A 307 21.40 13.81 5.28
CA ASN A 307 20.51 14.37 6.30
C ASN A 307 19.06 14.46 5.79
N ASN A 308 18.85 14.45 4.48
CA ASN A 308 17.51 14.43 3.87
C ASN A 308 16.89 13.03 3.83
N THR A 309 17.61 11.97 4.22
CA THR A 309 17.08 10.61 4.21
C THR A 309 16.52 10.25 5.58
N LEU A 310 15.25 9.85 5.61
CA LEU A 310 14.51 9.44 6.79
C LEU A 310 14.31 7.93 6.76
N LYS A 311 14.98 7.19 7.66
CA LYS A 311 14.96 5.72 7.67
C LYS A 311 13.94 5.17 8.67
N ASN A 312 13.23 4.13 8.26
CA ASN A 312 12.46 3.27 9.15
C ASN A 312 12.82 1.80 8.94
N GLU A 313 12.83 1.02 10.01
CA GLU A 313 13.17 -0.40 10.01
C GLU A 313 12.06 -1.21 10.68
N SER A 314 11.89 -2.44 10.24
CA SER A 314 11.06 -3.42 10.92
C SER A 314 11.79 -4.74 11.04
N GLN A 315 11.40 -5.51 12.05
CA GLN A 315 11.89 -6.84 12.33
C GLN A 315 10.69 -7.78 12.49
N ALA A 316 10.85 -9.04 12.08
CA ALA A 316 9.85 -10.07 12.33
C ALA A 316 10.54 -11.35 12.78
N THR A 317 9.95 -11.98 13.79
CA THR A 317 10.33 -13.31 14.26
C THR A 317 9.14 -14.25 14.13
N ALA A 318 9.39 -15.52 13.81
CA ALA A 318 8.37 -16.54 13.74
C ALA A 318 8.99 -17.92 13.99
N ASN A 319 8.15 -18.93 14.22
CA ASN A 319 8.56 -20.33 14.25
C ASN A 319 7.98 -21.08 13.06
N ILE A 320 8.70 -22.13 12.64
CA ILE A 320 8.27 -23.06 11.60
C ILE A 320 8.63 -24.49 12.04
N LEU A 321 7.71 -25.43 11.83
CA LEU A 321 7.92 -26.85 12.11
C LEU A 321 8.23 -27.57 10.79
N VAL A 322 9.44 -28.10 10.66
CA VAL A 322 9.86 -28.87 9.48
C VAL A 322 10.32 -30.24 9.94
N SER A 323 9.69 -31.30 9.42
CA SER A 323 10.04 -32.69 9.72
C SER A 323 10.11 -33.03 11.22
N GLY A 324 9.25 -32.40 12.03
CA GLY A 324 9.18 -32.62 13.48
C GLY A 324 10.15 -31.77 14.32
N GLU A 325 10.98 -30.94 13.68
CA GLU A 325 11.89 -30.01 14.35
C GLU A 325 11.42 -28.55 14.18
N THR A 326 11.50 -27.76 15.24
CA THR A 326 11.14 -26.33 15.21
C THR A 326 12.36 -25.49 14.89
N TYR A 327 12.20 -24.57 13.94
CA TYR A 327 13.20 -23.60 13.53
C TYR A 327 12.70 -22.17 13.76
N ASP A 328 13.62 -21.27 14.08
CA ASP A 328 13.36 -19.84 14.22
C ASP A 328 13.57 -19.13 12.89
N ILE A 329 12.64 -18.26 12.52
CA ILE A 329 12.77 -17.31 11.43
C ILE A 329 13.02 -15.94 12.05
N ASN A 330 14.10 -15.27 11.62
CA ASN A 330 14.44 -13.92 12.05
C ASN A 330 14.78 -13.09 10.83
N THR A 331 14.03 -12.02 10.60
CA THR A 331 14.22 -11.18 9.41
C THR A 331 14.07 -9.71 9.75
N THR A 332 14.82 -8.89 9.03
CA THR A 332 14.80 -7.42 9.15
C THR A 332 14.61 -6.80 7.78
N SER A 333 13.83 -5.73 7.69
CA SER A 333 13.65 -4.98 6.45
C SER A 333 13.61 -3.50 6.76
N SER A 334 14.23 -2.69 5.92
CA SER A 334 14.24 -1.24 6.11
C SER A 334 13.93 -0.52 4.82
N SER A 335 13.33 0.66 4.95
CA SER A 335 13.07 1.55 3.84
C SER A 335 13.30 2.98 4.28
N SER A 336 13.34 3.89 3.33
CA SER A 336 13.57 5.30 3.60
C SER A 336 12.73 6.18 2.69
N ALA A 337 12.41 7.38 3.19
CA ALA A 337 11.89 8.46 2.38
C ALA A 337 12.91 9.61 2.34
N LYS A 338 12.85 10.44 1.30
CA LYS A 338 13.70 11.63 1.18
C LYS A 338 12.89 12.90 1.40
N LEU A 339 13.40 13.81 2.22
CA LEU A 339 12.89 15.17 2.30
C LEU A 339 13.07 15.86 0.95
N GLU A 340 12.05 16.58 0.51
CA GLU A 340 12.09 17.46 -0.65
C GLU A 340 11.43 18.79 -0.30
N ASN A 341 11.98 19.89 -0.82
CA ASN A 341 11.33 21.19 -0.70
C ASN A 341 10.05 21.24 -1.54
N ILE A 342 9.00 21.87 -1.00
CA ILE A 342 7.81 22.20 -1.79
C ILE A 342 8.15 23.21 -2.89
N VAL A 343 7.76 22.91 -4.12
CA VAL A 343 7.80 23.89 -5.22
C VAL A 343 6.51 24.70 -5.18
N GLN A 344 6.61 25.93 -4.67
CA GLN A 344 5.44 26.78 -4.49
C GLN A 344 4.95 27.40 -5.80
N LYS A 345 3.71 27.08 -6.17
CA LYS A 345 3.04 27.62 -7.37
C LYS A 345 1.60 28.01 -7.06
N ALA A 346 1.20 29.16 -7.58
CA ALA A 346 -0.18 29.63 -7.60
C ALA A 346 -0.57 29.97 -9.05
N SER A 347 -1.84 29.81 -9.39
CA SER A 347 -2.35 30.25 -10.69
C SER A 347 -3.71 30.92 -10.56
N ILE A 348 -3.96 31.86 -11.47
CA ILE A 348 -5.23 32.55 -11.62
C ILE A 348 -5.67 32.32 -13.07
N GLY A 349 -6.84 31.73 -13.23
CA GLY A 349 -7.48 31.51 -14.52
C GLY A 349 -8.65 32.46 -14.71
N LYS A 350 -8.79 33.00 -15.93
CA LYS A 350 -9.96 33.79 -16.33
C LYS A 350 -10.55 33.28 -17.63
N ASN A 351 -11.87 33.24 -17.69
CA ASN A 351 -12.61 32.96 -18.92
C ASN A 351 -13.93 33.72 -18.94
N ILE A 352 -14.57 33.82 -20.10
CA ILE A 352 -15.93 34.37 -20.23
C ILE A 352 -16.91 33.24 -19.96
N ARG A 353 -17.94 33.48 -19.13
CA ARG A 353 -18.92 32.45 -18.72
C ARG A 353 -20.10 32.33 -19.69
N ASP A 354 -20.60 33.47 -20.16
CA ASP A 354 -21.74 33.53 -21.07
C ASP A 354 -21.28 34.16 -22.39
N GLN A 355 -21.17 33.36 -23.46
CA GLN A 355 -20.96 33.91 -24.81
C GLN A 355 -22.33 34.29 -25.39
N SER A 356 -22.58 35.59 -25.57
CA SER A 356 -23.67 36.03 -26.45
C SER A 356 -23.20 36.91 -27.62
N SER A 357 -22.00 37.48 -27.58
CA SER A 357 -21.41 38.26 -28.69
C SER A 357 -19.97 38.71 -28.36
N THR A 358 -19.07 38.73 -29.35
CA THR A 358 -17.71 39.33 -29.27
C THR A 358 -17.66 40.75 -29.86
N ALA A 359 -18.80 41.36 -30.20
CA ALA A 359 -18.87 42.71 -30.75
C ALA A 359 -18.53 43.78 -29.69
N LEU A 360 -17.91 44.87 -30.14
CA LEU A 360 -17.69 46.08 -29.33
C LEU A 360 -19.01 46.57 -28.71
N GLY A 361 -19.00 46.85 -27.41
CA GLY A 361 -20.20 47.24 -26.63
C GLY A 361 -21.02 46.07 -26.06
N SER A 362 -20.55 44.82 -26.20
CA SER A 362 -21.22 43.67 -25.57
C SER A 362 -20.93 43.60 -24.07
N THR A 363 -21.93 43.21 -23.28
CA THR A 363 -21.76 42.99 -21.84
C THR A 363 -21.26 41.57 -21.55
N VAL A 364 -20.19 41.42 -20.78
CA VAL A 364 -19.59 40.11 -20.48
C VAL A 364 -19.68 39.75 -18.99
N ARG A 365 -19.95 38.46 -18.72
CA ARG A 365 -19.77 37.85 -17.40
C ARG A 365 -18.44 37.12 -17.36
N TRP A 366 -17.58 37.52 -16.44
CA TRP A 366 -16.28 36.88 -16.23
C TRP A 366 -16.40 35.75 -15.22
N ASN A 367 -15.63 34.69 -15.47
CA ASN A 367 -15.34 33.65 -14.51
C ASN A 367 -13.89 33.77 -14.08
N ILE A 368 -13.64 33.84 -12.78
CA ILE A 368 -12.31 33.84 -12.18
C ILE A 368 -12.15 32.57 -11.35
N SER A 369 -11.02 31.92 -11.53
CA SER A 369 -10.58 30.74 -10.78
C SER A 369 -9.21 31.00 -10.18
N VAL A 370 -9.00 30.55 -8.95
CA VAL A 370 -7.74 30.71 -8.23
C VAL A 370 -7.32 29.36 -7.68
N ASN A 371 -6.14 28.90 -8.09
CA ASN A 371 -5.56 27.65 -7.62
C ASN A 371 -4.32 27.93 -6.77
N LEU A 372 -4.43 27.64 -5.47
CA LEU A 372 -3.36 27.77 -4.48
C LEU A 372 -2.87 26.41 -3.97
N ASN A 373 -3.25 25.30 -4.61
CA ASN A 373 -2.93 23.96 -4.11
C ASN A 373 -1.43 23.65 -4.09
N GLY A 374 -0.64 24.38 -4.89
CA GLY A 374 0.82 24.26 -4.91
C GLY A 374 1.53 25.07 -3.81
N LEU A 375 0.83 25.85 -3.00
CA LEU A 375 1.43 26.59 -1.88
C LEU A 375 1.44 25.77 -0.60
N ALA A 376 2.35 26.12 0.31
CA ALA A 376 2.36 25.56 1.66
C ALA A 376 1.02 25.84 2.37
N LYS A 377 0.53 24.86 3.13
CA LYS A 377 -0.82 24.92 3.73
C LYS A 377 -0.95 26.00 4.79
N ALA A 378 0.14 26.32 5.47
CA ALA A 378 0.19 27.40 6.46
C ALA A 378 0.35 28.80 5.85
N THR A 379 0.58 28.93 4.53
CA THR A 379 0.81 30.24 3.89
C THR A 379 -0.37 31.18 4.15
N PRO A 380 -0.14 32.30 4.88
CA PRO A 380 -1.19 33.27 5.16
C PRO A 380 -1.33 34.26 4.00
N PHE A 381 -2.56 34.67 3.74
CA PHE A 381 -2.90 35.82 2.91
C PHE A 381 -3.62 36.84 3.78
N THR A 382 -3.01 38.01 3.93
CA THR A 382 -3.54 39.13 4.72
C THR A 382 -4.02 40.22 3.78
N ASN A 383 -5.27 40.64 3.91
CA ASN A 383 -5.99 41.52 3.00
C ASN A 383 -5.74 41.22 1.51
N PRO A 384 -5.94 39.97 1.05
CA PRO A 384 -5.68 39.61 -0.33
C PRO A 384 -6.57 40.38 -1.31
N VAL A 385 -5.97 40.93 -2.37
CA VAL A 385 -6.68 41.66 -3.44
C VAL A 385 -6.35 41.04 -4.79
N ILE A 386 -7.39 40.69 -5.55
CA ILE A 386 -7.27 40.30 -6.97
C ILE A 386 -7.74 41.48 -7.82
N VAL A 387 -6.92 41.90 -8.77
CA VAL A 387 -7.23 42.99 -9.70
C VAL A 387 -7.28 42.43 -11.12
N GLU A 388 -8.43 42.53 -11.76
CA GLU A 388 -8.62 42.13 -13.16
C GLU A 388 -8.90 43.35 -14.04
N LEU A 389 -8.00 43.64 -14.99
CA LEU A 389 -8.16 44.72 -15.96
C LEU A 389 -9.03 44.29 -17.13
N LEU A 390 -10.18 44.92 -17.30
CA LEU A 390 -11.15 44.58 -18.34
C LEU A 390 -10.69 45.02 -19.72
N PRO A 391 -10.91 44.22 -20.79
CA PRO A 391 -10.60 44.62 -22.16
C PRO A 391 -11.30 45.93 -22.55
N GLN A 392 -10.64 46.72 -23.41
CA GLN A 392 -11.24 47.95 -23.91
C GLN A 392 -12.43 47.63 -24.83
N GLY A 393 -13.53 48.38 -24.68
CA GLY A 393 -14.71 48.24 -25.54
C GLY A 393 -15.67 47.12 -25.15
N LEU A 394 -15.53 46.52 -23.97
CA LEU A 394 -16.50 45.61 -23.36
C LEU A 394 -17.09 46.23 -22.09
N ASP A 395 -18.40 46.04 -21.89
CA ASP A 395 -19.09 46.50 -20.68
C ASP A 395 -19.09 45.40 -19.61
N PHE A 396 -18.85 45.79 -18.37
CA PHE A 396 -18.89 44.88 -17.22
C PHE A 396 -20.33 44.52 -16.84
N LYS A 397 -20.63 43.21 -16.74
CA LYS A 397 -21.91 42.73 -16.17
C LYS A 397 -21.77 42.31 -14.72
N SER A 398 -20.90 41.33 -14.49
CA SER A 398 -20.72 40.65 -13.21
C SER A 398 -19.46 39.77 -13.26
N VAL A 399 -18.88 39.49 -12.11
CA VAL A 399 -17.87 38.44 -11.92
C VAL A 399 -18.51 37.26 -11.21
N TYR A 400 -18.17 36.05 -11.66
CA TYR A 400 -18.38 34.83 -10.91
C TYR A 400 -17.04 34.27 -10.45
N ILE A 401 -16.96 33.90 -9.16
CA ILE A 401 -15.79 33.27 -8.57
C ILE A 401 -16.12 31.79 -8.33
N ASN A 402 -15.30 30.91 -8.89
CA ASN A 402 -15.50 29.47 -8.80
C ASN A 402 -15.37 28.95 -7.37
N GLU A 403 -14.35 29.42 -6.65
CA GLU A 403 -14.02 28.99 -5.30
C GLU A 403 -15.05 29.54 -4.31
N VAL A 404 -15.76 28.63 -3.63
CA VAL A 404 -16.86 28.95 -2.71
C VAL A 404 -16.43 29.93 -1.62
N PHE A 405 -15.28 29.65 -0.99
CA PHE A 405 -14.71 30.50 0.05
C PHE A 405 -14.52 31.95 -0.42
N PHE A 406 -13.99 32.15 -1.63
CA PHE A 406 -13.78 33.49 -2.18
C PHE A 406 -15.10 34.14 -2.58
N ARG A 407 -16.02 33.40 -3.21
CA ARG A 407 -17.33 33.93 -3.59
C ARG A 407 -18.14 34.45 -2.41
N GLU A 408 -18.07 33.78 -1.25
CA GLU A 408 -18.81 34.16 -0.05
C GLU A 408 -18.20 35.34 0.71
N THR A 409 -16.92 35.64 0.47
CA THR A 409 -16.15 36.61 1.26
C THR A 409 -15.66 37.81 0.44
N ALA A 410 -15.75 37.73 -0.89
CA ALA A 410 -15.29 38.75 -1.79
C ALA A 410 -16.15 40.01 -1.74
N LYS A 411 -15.50 41.16 -1.61
CA LYS A 411 -16.06 42.47 -1.95
C LYS A 411 -15.57 42.87 -3.33
N ILE A 412 -16.50 42.99 -4.28
CA ILE A 412 -16.21 43.24 -5.70
C ILE A 412 -16.54 44.70 -6.02
N THR A 413 -15.52 45.45 -6.44
CA THR A 413 -15.63 46.87 -6.76
C THR A 413 -15.13 47.15 -8.17
N PRO A 414 -15.98 47.57 -9.12
CA PRO A 414 -15.51 48.10 -10.39
C PRO A 414 -14.86 49.47 -10.17
N VAL A 415 -13.71 49.69 -10.80
CA VAL A 415 -12.93 50.93 -10.69
C VAL A 415 -12.61 51.44 -12.09
N ASP A 416 -13.13 52.60 -12.45
CA ASP A 416 -12.84 53.24 -13.72
C ASP A 416 -11.41 53.77 -13.76
N ASN A 417 -10.80 53.69 -14.94
CA ASN A 417 -9.44 54.18 -15.18
C ASN A 417 -8.43 53.74 -14.09
N TYR A 418 -8.45 52.45 -13.75
CA TYR A 418 -7.68 51.90 -12.64
C TYR A 418 -6.18 52.22 -12.84
N GLN A 419 -5.59 52.91 -11.86
CA GLN A 419 -4.20 53.40 -11.90
C GLN A 419 -3.83 54.16 -13.20
N ASN A 420 -4.74 54.99 -13.73
CA ASN A 420 -4.55 55.73 -14.97
C ASN A 420 -4.29 54.87 -16.22
N SER A 421 -4.71 53.61 -16.21
CA SER A 421 -4.49 52.67 -17.32
C SER A 421 -5.38 52.93 -18.55
N GLY A 422 -6.35 53.84 -18.45
CA GLY A 422 -7.41 54.02 -19.44
C GLY A 422 -8.42 52.87 -19.50
N ARG A 423 -8.32 51.90 -18.57
CA ARG A 423 -9.17 50.70 -18.52
C ARG A 423 -9.90 50.60 -17.19
N GLN A 424 -11.12 50.06 -17.22
CA GLN A 424 -11.83 49.68 -16.00
C GLN A 424 -11.17 48.42 -15.42
N ALA A 425 -11.05 48.35 -14.09
CA ALA A 425 -10.66 47.14 -13.38
C ALA A 425 -11.81 46.64 -12.51
N ILE A 426 -11.80 45.34 -12.24
CA ILE A 426 -12.55 44.76 -11.13
C ILE A 426 -11.56 44.46 -10.01
N VAL A 427 -11.78 45.10 -8.87
CA VAL A 427 -11.03 44.89 -7.63
C VAL A 427 -11.84 43.95 -6.76
N ILE A 428 -11.25 42.81 -6.41
CA ILE A 428 -11.85 41.76 -5.58
C ILE A 428 -11.05 41.69 -4.29
N GLU A 429 -11.60 42.28 -3.24
CA GLU A 429 -11.02 42.26 -1.89
C GLU A 429 -11.54 41.01 -1.18
N LEU A 430 -10.63 40.21 -0.63
CA LEU A 430 -10.93 38.97 0.09
C LEU A 430 -10.60 39.16 1.58
N ARG A 431 -11.27 38.39 2.46
CA ARG A 431 -10.88 38.34 3.88
C ARG A 431 -9.55 37.60 4.05
N ASP A 432 -8.92 37.76 5.22
CA ASP A 432 -7.75 36.98 5.60
C ASP A 432 -8.02 35.48 5.60
N PHE A 433 -7.07 34.70 5.09
CA PHE A 433 -7.14 33.24 5.10
C PHE A 433 -5.75 32.59 5.04
N ARG A 434 -5.65 31.33 5.48
CA ARG A 434 -4.53 30.44 5.16
C ARG A 434 -4.94 29.49 4.04
N VAL A 435 -3.97 29.01 3.25
CA VAL A 435 -4.25 28.06 2.15
C VAL A 435 -5.04 26.84 2.60
N ARG A 436 -4.79 26.34 3.82
CA ARG A 436 -5.53 25.22 4.42
C ARG A 436 -7.00 25.50 4.71
N ASP A 437 -7.41 26.76 4.79
CA ASP A 437 -8.80 27.16 5.06
C ASP A 437 -9.66 27.05 3.79
N LEU A 438 -9.01 26.91 2.63
CA LEU A 438 -9.70 26.68 1.37
C LEU A 438 -10.18 25.23 1.31
N PRO A 439 -11.46 24.99 0.93
CA PRO A 439 -11.93 23.63 0.71
C PRO A 439 -11.04 22.95 -0.34
N SER A 440 -10.66 21.70 -0.10
CA SER A 440 -9.89 20.91 -1.04
C SER A 440 -10.63 20.88 -2.38
N SER A 441 -10.17 21.66 -3.35
CA SER A 441 -10.73 21.64 -4.70
C SER A 441 -10.44 20.25 -5.25
N GLY A 442 -11.50 19.51 -5.61
CA GLY A 442 -11.43 18.17 -6.18
C GLY A 442 -10.81 18.11 -7.59
N PHE A 443 -9.72 18.83 -7.82
CA PHE A 443 -8.83 18.55 -8.92
C PHE A 443 -7.97 17.36 -8.50
N SER A 444 -8.45 16.16 -8.83
CA SER A 444 -7.61 14.96 -8.90
C SER A 444 -6.35 15.32 -9.67
N ALA A 445 -5.19 15.19 -9.04
CA ALA A 445 -3.94 15.07 -9.76
C ALA A 445 -4.08 13.85 -10.68
N VAL A 446 -3.97 14.07 -11.99
CA VAL A 446 -3.64 13.03 -12.95
C VAL A 446 -2.14 12.83 -12.92
#